data_AF-A0A9N9DM81-F1
#
_entry.id   AF-A0A9N9DM81-F1
#
_cell.length_a   1.000
_cell.length_b   1.000
_cell.length_c   1.000
_cell.angle_alpha   90.00
_cell.angle_beta   90.00
_cell.angle_gamma   90.00
#
_symmetry.space_group_name_H-M   'P 1'
#
loop_
_entity.id
_entity.type
_entity.pdbx_description
1 polymer ?
#
loop_
_entity_poly.entity_id
_entity_poly.type
_entity_poly.pdbx_seq_one_letter_code
_entity_poly.pdbx_strand_id
1 'polypeptide(L)'
;MSAEEKLTRNPPADCTDDVCPINFTSQQSTEDTDKKNSGAIASDDPILSKISLYDCNGNTVPTSEVENKIIGFYVGASWCPPCRLFAPRLCAFLEDNRSSFAVIHVSLDHSESAFEEYTYAKPWYNIQYDSPIRESLVREWKVSTIPALLIYNPMTHQMVTSWGRTAVMKNPEGCLEEWKQNRHGV
;
A
#
# COMPACT_ATOMS: atom_id res chain seq x y z
N MET A 1 -45.45 0.11 43.30
CA MET A 1 -44.73 -0.11 44.58
C MET A 1 -44.01 -1.43 44.48
N SER A 2 -42.74 -1.44 44.91
CA SER A 2 -41.87 -2.60 45.13
C SER A 2 -41.39 -3.34 43.87
N ALA A 3 -40.14 -3.82 43.78
CA ALA A 3 -39.12 -4.01 44.80
C ALA A 3 -37.71 -3.84 44.20
N GLU A 4 -36.80 -3.33 45.03
CA GLU A 4 -35.35 -3.51 44.92
C GLU A 4 -34.97 -4.99 45.15
N GLU A 5 -33.90 -5.46 44.52
CA GLU A 5 -33.01 -6.42 45.14
C GLU A 5 -31.54 -6.14 44.75
N LYS A 6 -30.75 -5.76 45.75
CA LYS A 6 -29.28 -5.70 45.70
C LYS A 6 -28.72 -7.11 45.89
N LEU A 7 -27.72 -7.50 45.09
CA LEU A 7 -26.77 -8.50 45.53
C LEU A 7 -25.33 -8.10 45.15
N THR A 8 -24.54 -7.83 46.18
CA THR A 8 -23.11 -7.59 46.20
C THR A 8 -22.34 -8.90 46.10
N ARG A 9 -21.31 -9.00 45.25
CA ARG A 9 -20.09 -9.80 45.50
C ARG A 9 -18.86 -9.17 44.82
N ASN A 10 -17.78 -9.11 45.59
CA ASN A 10 -16.45 -8.54 45.33
C ASN A 10 -15.62 -9.33 44.29
N PRO A 11 -14.51 -8.75 43.77
CA PRO A 11 -13.75 -9.28 42.63
C PRO A 11 -12.59 -10.20 43.06
N PRO A 12 -12.04 -11.01 42.14
CA PRO A 12 -10.63 -11.45 42.20
C PRO A 12 -9.82 -10.76 41.08
N ALA A 13 -8.75 -10.03 41.42
CA ALA A 13 -7.36 -10.51 41.49
C ALA A 13 -6.87 -10.99 40.10
N ASP A 14 -6.13 -10.15 39.39
CA ASP A 14 -4.66 -10.13 39.41
C ASP A 14 -4.06 -11.04 38.32
N CYS A 15 -3.50 -10.41 37.30
CA CYS A 15 -2.45 -10.93 36.42
C CYS A 15 -1.64 -9.71 36.00
N THR A 16 -0.73 -9.28 36.87
CA THR A 16 0.41 -8.44 36.51
C THR A 16 1.44 -9.21 35.68
N ASP A 17 2.26 -8.44 34.97
CA ASP A 17 3.54 -8.80 34.31
C ASP A 17 3.36 -9.53 32.95
N ASP A 18 3.75 -8.97 31.81
CA ASP A 18 5.12 -8.54 31.52
C ASP A 18 5.24 -7.26 30.67
N VAL A 19 6.32 -6.58 31.02
CA VAL A 19 6.79 -5.27 30.59
C VAL A 19 7.38 -5.32 29.18
N CYS A 20 6.93 -4.43 28.30
CA CYS A 20 7.69 -4.03 27.10
C CYS A 20 8.96 -3.30 27.54
N PRO A 21 10.18 -3.76 27.21
CA PRO A 21 11.38 -3.01 27.55
C PRO A 21 11.59 -1.91 26.51
N ILE A 22 11.01 -0.74 26.76
CA ILE A 22 11.46 0.52 26.16
C ILE A 22 12.36 1.26 27.15
N ASN A 23 13.66 1.00 27.11
CA ASN A 23 14.63 1.82 27.82
C ASN A 23 14.87 3.12 27.05
N PHE A 24 14.40 4.22 27.64
CA PHE A 24 14.60 5.59 27.21
C PHE A 24 15.66 6.27 28.11
N THR A 25 16.76 6.71 27.48
CA THR A 25 17.56 7.91 27.82
C THR A 25 18.56 7.89 29.00
N SER A 26 19.88 7.88 28.70
CA SER A 26 20.82 9.03 28.89
C SER A 26 22.32 8.65 28.99
N GLN A 27 23.16 9.53 28.40
CA GLN A 27 24.57 9.89 28.71
C GLN A 27 25.73 9.47 27.76
N GLN A 28 26.14 10.47 26.95
CA GLN A 28 27.48 11.04 26.65
C GLN A 28 28.70 10.25 26.12
N SER A 29 29.09 10.65 24.89
CA SER A 29 30.43 10.94 24.30
C SER A 29 31.59 9.93 24.34
N THR A 30 32.11 9.58 23.15
CA THR A 30 33.49 9.84 22.67
C THR A 30 33.61 9.60 21.15
N GLU A 31 34.46 10.40 20.50
CA GLU A 31 34.87 10.36 19.08
C GLU A 31 35.64 9.06 18.72
N ASP A 32 35.44 8.49 17.52
CA ASP A 32 36.39 8.62 16.39
C ASP A 32 36.07 7.69 15.19
N THR A 33 36.15 8.29 14.01
CA THR A 33 36.44 7.76 12.65
C THR A 33 35.96 6.35 12.23
N ASP A 34 35.06 6.30 11.25
CA ASP A 34 35.46 6.05 9.85
C ASP A 34 34.31 6.22 8.83
N LYS A 35 34.59 6.98 7.77
CA LYS A 35 33.74 7.16 6.59
C LYS A 35 33.64 5.86 5.80
N LYS A 36 32.42 5.38 5.55
CA LYS A 36 32.04 4.89 4.22
C LYS A 36 30.54 5.03 3.97
N ASN A 37 30.25 5.87 2.97
CA ASN A 37 28.96 6.16 2.39
C ASN A 37 28.13 4.90 2.12
N SER A 38 26.86 4.96 2.51
CA SER A 38 25.75 4.57 1.63
C SER A 38 24.63 5.57 1.92
N GLY A 39 24.66 6.67 1.18
CA GLY A 39 23.73 7.77 1.34
C GLY A 39 22.30 7.28 1.10
N ALA A 40 21.38 7.75 1.94
CA ALA A 40 19.98 7.83 1.58
C ALA A 40 19.90 8.71 0.32
N ILE A 41 19.68 8.10 -0.84
CA ILE A 41 19.37 8.82 -2.06
C ILE A 41 17.91 9.23 -1.88
N ALA A 42 17.68 10.53 -1.69
CA ALA A 42 16.35 11.09 -1.89
C ALA A 42 15.93 10.72 -3.32
N SER A 43 14.83 9.98 -3.44
CA SER A 43 14.40 9.31 -4.66
C SER A 43 14.12 10.32 -5.79
N ASP A 44 15.03 10.42 -6.77
CA ASP A 44 14.81 11.13 -8.05
C ASP A 44 13.80 10.38 -8.96
N ASP A 45 12.96 9.53 -8.40
CA ASP A 45 11.96 8.79 -9.15
C ASP A 45 10.91 9.76 -9.71
N PRO A 46 10.66 9.76 -11.03
CA PRO A 46 9.82 10.77 -11.69
C PRO A 46 8.33 10.68 -11.34
N ILE A 47 7.88 9.58 -10.72
CA ILE A 47 6.49 9.34 -10.33
C ILE A 47 6.37 9.34 -8.81
N LEU A 48 7.18 8.56 -8.11
CA LEU A 48 7.10 8.39 -6.65
C LEU A 48 7.43 9.68 -5.90
N SER A 49 8.32 10.53 -6.43
CA SER A 49 8.62 11.85 -5.81
C SER A 49 7.44 12.82 -5.80
N LYS A 50 6.38 12.55 -6.57
CA LYS A 50 5.23 13.46 -6.73
C LYS A 50 3.97 12.98 -5.99
N ILE A 51 3.98 11.78 -5.41
CA ILE A 51 2.81 11.18 -4.75
C ILE A 51 3.03 11.07 -3.25
N SER A 52 1.94 11.21 -2.50
CA SER A 52 1.89 10.88 -1.07
C SER A 52 1.10 9.59 -0.88
N LEU A 53 1.68 8.60 -0.20
CA LEU A 53 1.09 7.29 0.02
C LEU A 53 0.43 7.18 1.39
N TYR A 54 -0.68 6.45 1.43
CA TYR A 54 -1.43 6.16 2.65
C TYR A 54 -1.77 4.67 2.73
N ASP A 55 -1.76 4.10 3.93
CA ASP A 55 -2.30 2.76 4.17
C ASP A 55 -3.84 2.75 4.22
N CYS A 56 -4.43 1.58 4.47
CA CYS A 56 -5.89 1.45 4.59
C CYS A 56 -6.48 2.02 5.89
N ASN A 57 -5.65 2.48 6.82
CA ASN A 57 -6.06 3.17 8.05
C ASN A 57 -5.92 4.69 7.94
N GLY A 58 -5.45 5.20 6.78
CA GLY A 58 -5.21 6.63 6.56
C GLY A 58 -3.87 7.13 7.11
N ASN A 59 -2.96 6.25 7.51
CA ASN A 59 -1.62 6.66 7.94
C ASN A 59 -0.74 6.93 6.73
N THR A 60 0.04 8.02 6.78
CA THR A 60 1.05 8.32 5.75
C THR A 60 2.16 7.27 5.76
N VAL A 61 2.53 6.79 4.57
CA VAL A 61 3.59 5.81 4.35
C VAL A 61 4.70 6.42 3.49
N PRO A 62 5.99 6.29 3.84
CA PRO A 62 7.07 6.77 3.00
C PRO A 62 7.20 5.91 1.73
N THR A 63 7.56 6.54 0.61
CA THR A 63 7.74 5.86 -0.68
C THR A 63 8.88 4.83 -0.67
N SER A 64 9.80 4.93 0.30
CA SER A 64 10.87 3.94 0.52
C SER A 64 10.35 2.53 0.82
N GLU A 65 9.09 2.37 1.27
CA GLU A 65 8.47 1.06 1.50
C GLU A 65 8.16 0.28 0.22
N VAL A 66 8.16 0.98 -0.93
CA VAL A 66 7.77 0.42 -2.23
C VAL A 66 8.83 0.59 -3.32
N GLU A 67 9.85 1.44 -3.11
CA GLU A 67 10.86 1.77 -4.13
C GLU A 67 11.72 0.57 -4.57
N ASN A 68 11.82 -0.47 -3.73
CA ASN A 68 12.57 -1.70 -4.02
C ASN A 68 11.69 -2.84 -4.56
N LYS A 69 10.42 -2.58 -4.88
CA LYS A 69 9.44 -3.57 -5.34
C LYS A 69 8.94 -3.23 -6.74
N ILE A 70 8.42 -4.24 -7.45
CA ILE A 70 7.58 -3.97 -8.61
C ILE A 70 6.27 -3.35 -8.11
N ILE A 71 5.84 -2.26 -8.74
CA ILE A 71 4.65 -1.52 -8.35
C ILE A 71 3.55 -1.75 -9.36
N GLY A 72 2.39 -2.18 -8.89
CA GLY A 72 1.14 -2.15 -9.64
C GLY A 72 0.35 -0.88 -9.33
N PHE A 73 0.29 0.06 -10.26
CA PHE A 73 -0.67 1.16 -10.18
C PHE A 73 -2.06 0.66 -10.57
N TYR A 74 -2.90 0.45 -9.56
CA TYR A 74 -4.26 -0.04 -9.73
C TYR A 74 -5.22 1.14 -9.89
N VAL A 75 -5.76 1.35 -11.09
CA VAL A 75 -6.80 2.36 -11.35
C VAL A 75 -8.17 1.68 -11.26
N GLY A 76 -9.00 2.13 -10.32
CA GLY A 76 -10.29 1.51 -10.04
C GLY A 76 -11.22 2.40 -9.24
N ALA A 77 -12.45 1.93 -9.02
CA ALA A 77 -13.44 2.61 -8.20
C ALA A 77 -14.48 1.65 -7.62
N SER A 78 -15.08 2.04 -6.49
CA SER A 78 -16.13 1.31 -5.78
C SER A 78 -17.38 1.09 -6.63
N TRP A 79 -17.78 2.10 -7.40
CA TRP A 79 -18.99 2.08 -8.22
C TRP A 79 -18.88 1.12 -9.42
N CYS A 80 -17.66 0.73 -9.80
CA CYS A 80 -17.37 -0.08 -10.98
C CYS A 80 -17.49 -1.60 -10.70
N PRO A 81 -18.49 -2.32 -11.27
CA PRO A 81 -18.66 -3.75 -11.03
C PRO A 81 -17.44 -4.63 -11.35
N PRO A 82 -16.75 -4.51 -12.51
CA PRO A 82 -15.57 -5.32 -12.78
C PRO A 82 -14.40 -4.99 -11.85
N CYS A 83 -14.32 -3.79 -11.27
CA CYS A 83 -13.33 -3.47 -10.24
C CYS A 83 -13.58 -4.29 -8.98
N ARG A 84 -14.82 -4.32 -8.48
CA ARG A 84 -15.20 -5.11 -7.30
C ARG A 84 -14.93 -6.60 -7.48
N LEU A 85 -15.03 -7.12 -8.70
CA LEU A 85 -14.70 -8.52 -9.03
C LEU A 85 -13.18 -8.78 -9.09
N PHE A 86 -12.40 -7.79 -9.52
CA PHE A 86 -10.94 -7.93 -9.65
C PHE A 86 -10.21 -7.72 -8.32
N ALA A 87 -10.68 -6.79 -7.48
CA ALA A 87 -10.02 -6.41 -6.25
C ALA A 87 -9.68 -7.58 -5.31
N PRO A 88 -10.56 -8.57 -5.05
CA PRO A 88 -10.21 -9.72 -4.21
C PRO A 88 -9.05 -10.55 -4.77
N ARG A 89 -8.97 -10.70 -6.11
CA ARG A 89 -7.87 -11.42 -6.76
C ARG A 89 -6.56 -10.64 -6.68
N LEU A 90 -6.61 -9.32 -6.86
CA LEU A 90 -5.44 -8.47 -6.69
C LEU A 90 -4.94 -8.48 -5.23
N CYS A 91 -5.86 -8.51 -4.25
CA CYS A 91 -5.50 -8.65 -2.84
C CYS A 91 -4.73 -9.96 -2.64
N ALA A 92 -5.31 -11.11 -3.02
CA ALA A 92 -4.63 -12.42 -2.88
C ALA A 92 -3.24 -12.44 -3.54
N PHE A 93 -3.14 -11.95 -4.78
CA PHE A 93 -1.86 -11.85 -5.48
C PHE A 93 -0.84 -10.97 -4.74
N LEU A 94 -1.27 -9.84 -4.19
CA LEU A 94 -0.40 -8.98 -3.39
C LEU A 94 0.04 -9.69 -2.10
N GLU A 95 -0.86 -10.39 -1.41
CA GLU A 95 -0.53 -11.10 -0.17
C GLU A 95 0.54 -12.17 -0.38
N ASP A 96 0.44 -12.93 -1.47
CA ASP A 96 1.41 -13.97 -1.84
C ASP A 96 2.78 -13.38 -2.26
N ASN A 97 2.82 -12.11 -2.65
CA ASN A 97 4.00 -11.47 -3.25
C ASN A 97 4.49 -10.21 -2.53
N ARG A 98 4.04 -9.93 -1.28
CA ARG A 98 4.32 -8.67 -0.55
C ARG A 98 5.80 -8.28 -0.45
N SER A 99 6.70 -9.27 -0.48
CA SER A 99 8.15 -9.04 -0.39
C SER A 99 8.72 -8.37 -1.64
N SER A 100 8.13 -8.59 -2.82
CA SER A 100 8.65 -8.15 -4.12
C SER A 100 7.66 -7.32 -4.95
N PHE A 101 6.40 -7.24 -4.52
CA PHE A 101 5.33 -6.54 -5.21
C PHE A 101 4.56 -5.62 -4.24
N ALA A 102 4.21 -4.44 -4.72
CA ALA A 102 3.36 -3.49 -4.03
C ALA A 102 2.25 -2.99 -4.97
N VAL A 103 1.11 -2.60 -4.41
CA VAL A 103 0.03 -1.97 -5.17
C VAL A 103 -0.19 -0.56 -4.63
N ILE A 104 -0.30 0.39 -5.55
CA ILE A 104 -0.71 1.77 -5.26
C ILE A 104 -2.03 2.00 -6.00
N HIS A 105 -3.09 2.21 -5.24
CA HIS A 105 -4.42 2.46 -5.76
C HIS A 105 -4.59 3.94 -6.15
N VAL A 106 -5.07 4.14 -7.37
CA VAL A 106 -5.46 5.42 -7.96
C VAL A 106 -6.98 5.40 -8.11
N SER A 107 -7.67 5.92 -7.11
CA SER A 107 -9.13 5.90 -7.07
C SER A 107 -9.75 6.84 -8.10
N LEU A 108 -10.83 6.37 -8.72
CA LEU A 108 -11.78 7.15 -9.52
C LEU A 108 -13.14 7.29 -8.83
N ASP A 109 -13.19 7.11 -7.51
CA ASP A 109 -14.40 7.34 -6.73
C ASP A 109 -14.76 8.83 -6.71
N HIS A 110 -16.06 9.12 -6.68
CA HIS A 110 -16.58 10.48 -6.73
C HIS A 110 -16.74 11.14 -5.35
N SER A 111 -16.55 10.38 -4.27
CA SER A 111 -16.51 10.91 -2.91
C SER A 111 -15.41 10.22 -2.10
N GLU A 112 -14.85 10.96 -1.13
CA GLU A 112 -13.86 10.45 -0.19
C GLU A 112 -14.42 9.27 0.59
N SER A 113 -15.67 9.36 1.05
CA SER A 113 -16.35 8.27 1.77
C SER A 113 -16.42 6.96 0.98
N ALA A 114 -16.71 7.02 -0.34
CA ALA A 114 -16.78 5.83 -1.19
C ALA A 114 -15.38 5.24 -1.42
N PHE A 115 -14.37 6.10 -1.52
CA PHE A 115 -12.97 5.71 -1.58
C PHE A 115 -12.52 5.01 -0.28
N GLU A 116 -12.80 5.59 0.89
CA GLU A 116 -12.45 5.03 2.19
C GLU A 116 -13.12 3.66 2.39
N GLU A 117 -14.43 3.56 2.14
CA GLU A 117 -15.16 2.29 2.24
C GLU A 117 -14.56 1.22 1.30
N TYR A 118 -14.22 1.60 0.08
CA TYR A 118 -13.65 0.67 -0.90
C TYR A 118 -12.23 0.25 -0.58
N THR A 119 -11.45 1.07 0.13
CA THR A 119 -10.03 0.79 0.41
C THR A 119 -9.81 0.22 1.80
N TYR A 120 -10.81 0.31 2.68
CA TYR A 120 -10.79 -0.24 4.02
C TYR A 120 -10.37 -1.72 4.02
N ALA A 121 -9.44 -2.05 4.90
CA ALA A 121 -8.85 -3.38 5.09
C ALA A 121 -8.21 -4.01 3.83
N LYS A 122 -8.00 -3.26 2.74
CA LYS A 122 -7.27 -3.76 1.58
C LYS A 122 -5.77 -3.61 1.79
N PRO A 123 -4.96 -4.59 1.35
CA PRO A 123 -3.54 -4.64 1.68
C PRO A 123 -2.64 -3.72 0.84
N TRP A 124 -3.23 -2.77 0.09
CA TRP A 124 -2.52 -1.88 -0.80
C TRP A 124 -2.39 -0.47 -0.23
N TYR A 125 -1.48 0.31 -0.82
CA TYR A 125 -1.36 1.74 -0.54
C TYR A 125 -2.32 2.54 -1.43
N ASN A 126 -2.63 3.76 -1.03
CA ASN A 126 -3.49 4.67 -1.77
C ASN A 126 -2.79 6.01 -1.99
N ILE A 127 -3.03 6.63 -3.14
CA ILE A 127 -2.79 8.07 -3.32
C ILE A 127 -3.88 8.83 -2.57
N GLN A 128 -3.52 9.92 -1.87
CA GLN A 128 -4.47 10.79 -1.18
C GLN A 128 -5.68 11.12 -2.05
N TYR A 129 -6.88 11.05 -1.46
CA TYR A 129 -8.11 11.31 -2.21
C TYR A 129 -8.11 12.73 -2.82
N ASP A 130 -7.81 13.78 -2.09
CA ASP A 130 -7.86 15.13 -2.69
C ASP A 130 -6.68 15.48 -3.62
N SER A 131 -5.76 14.55 -3.88
CA SER A 131 -4.59 14.84 -4.71
C SER A 131 -4.94 14.93 -6.20
N PRO A 132 -4.63 16.05 -6.88
CA PRO A 132 -4.88 16.21 -8.31
C PRO A 132 -3.98 15.32 -9.18
N ILE A 133 -2.95 14.70 -8.59
CA ILE A 133 -2.06 13.79 -9.32
C ILE A 133 -2.80 12.55 -9.81
N ARG A 134 -3.86 12.10 -9.11
CA ARG A 134 -4.64 10.92 -9.51
C ARG A 134 -5.18 11.07 -10.93
N GLU A 135 -5.85 12.20 -11.20
CA GLU A 135 -6.39 12.49 -12.53
C GLU A 135 -5.27 12.71 -13.56
N SER A 136 -4.17 13.34 -13.15
CA SER A 136 -3.04 13.61 -14.02
C SER A 136 -2.39 12.31 -14.50
N LEU A 137 -2.17 11.35 -13.60
CA LEU A 137 -1.63 10.02 -13.93
C LEU A 137 -2.58 9.24 -14.85
N VAL A 138 -3.89 9.25 -14.56
CA VAL A 138 -4.89 8.57 -15.40
C VAL A 138 -4.90 9.10 -16.83
N ARG A 139 -4.81 10.44 -17.00
CA ARG A 139 -4.68 11.08 -18.31
C ARG A 139 -3.36 10.76 -19.00
N GLU A 140 -2.24 10.89 -18.28
CA GLU A 140 -0.89 10.66 -18.81
C GLU A 140 -0.71 9.21 -19.29
N TRP A 141 -1.19 8.25 -18.50
CA TRP A 141 -1.16 6.83 -18.82
C TRP A 141 -2.27 6.39 -19.78
N LYS A 142 -3.13 7.32 -20.22
CA LYS A 142 -4.21 7.09 -21.19
C LYS A 142 -5.13 5.94 -20.78
N VAL A 143 -5.44 5.85 -19.48
CA VAL A 143 -6.35 4.82 -18.95
C VAL A 143 -7.78 5.18 -19.35
N SER A 144 -8.33 4.44 -20.31
CA SER A 144 -9.68 4.65 -20.83
C SER A 144 -10.70 3.66 -20.29
N THR A 145 -10.25 2.58 -19.64
CA THR A 145 -11.10 1.52 -19.10
C THR A 145 -10.59 1.05 -17.74
N ILE A 146 -11.51 0.69 -16.84
CA ILE A 146 -11.21 0.16 -15.51
C ILE A 146 -11.88 -1.21 -15.30
N PRO A 147 -11.30 -2.11 -14.49
CA PRO A 147 -10.05 -1.95 -13.75
C PRO A 147 -8.81 -1.99 -14.65
N ALA A 148 -7.86 -1.10 -14.42
CA ALA A 148 -6.53 -1.13 -15.04
C ALA A 148 -5.47 -1.38 -13.97
N LEU A 149 -4.46 -2.19 -14.29
CA LEU A 149 -3.30 -2.40 -13.42
C LEU A 149 -2.07 -2.22 -14.28
N LEU A 150 -1.39 -1.08 -14.10
CA LEU A 150 -0.18 -0.75 -14.82
C LEU A 150 1.03 -1.13 -13.96
N ILE A 151 1.97 -1.85 -14.55
CA ILE A 151 3.14 -2.35 -13.87
C ILE A 151 4.29 -1.38 -14.10
N TYR A 152 4.88 -0.91 -13.02
CA TYR A 152 5.99 0.03 -12.97
C TYR A 152 7.17 -0.60 -12.25
N ASN A 153 8.36 -0.37 -12.75
CA ASN A 153 9.60 -0.76 -12.11
C ASN A 153 10.34 0.51 -11.63
N PRO A 154 10.35 0.80 -10.33
CA PRO A 154 11.03 1.98 -9.77
C PRO A 154 12.55 1.92 -9.93
N MET A 155 13.14 0.74 -10.06
CA MET A 155 14.60 0.62 -10.25
C MET A 155 15.05 1.07 -11.64
N THR A 156 14.16 0.99 -12.64
CA THR A 156 14.45 1.40 -14.03
C THR A 156 13.67 2.63 -14.46
N HIS A 157 12.76 3.12 -13.62
CA HIS A 157 11.77 4.16 -13.92
C HIS A 157 10.93 3.89 -15.17
N GLN A 158 10.61 2.61 -15.43
CA GLN A 158 9.85 2.21 -16.63
C GLN A 158 8.47 1.66 -16.29
N MET A 159 7.48 2.05 -17.10
CA MET A 159 6.20 1.35 -17.20
C MET A 159 6.42 0.07 -18.00
N VAL A 160 6.49 -1.06 -17.30
CA VAL A 160 6.76 -2.39 -17.88
C VAL A 160 5.60 -2.85 -18.76
N THR A 161 4.35 -2.70 -18.28
CA THR A 161 3.17 -3.15 -19.03
C THR A 161 1.88 -2.51 -18.50
N SER A 162 0.91 -2.26 -19.39
CA SER A 162 -0.47 -1.92 -19.04
C SER A 162 -1.39 -3.15 -18.92
N TRP A 163 -0.85 -4.35 -19.14
CA TRP A 163 -1.60 -5.62 -19.15
C TRP A 163 -1.64 -6.32 -17.79
N GLY A 164 -1.22 -5.66 -16.71
CA GLY A 164 -1.07 -6.26 -15.38
C GLY A 164 -2.35 -6.96 -14.90
N ARG A 165 -3.53 -6.39 -15.18
CA ARG A 165 -4.82 -7.01 -14.81
C ARG A 165 -4.99 -8.36 -15.50
N THR A 166 -4.69 -8.45 -16.79
CA THR A 166 -4.78 -9.70 -17.56
C THR A 166 -3.77 -10.72 -17.06
N ALA A 167 -2.54 -10.27 -16.80
CA ALA A 167 -1.45 -11.10 -16.30
C ALA A 167 -1.79 -11.73 -14.93
N VAL A 168 -2.25 -10.95 -13.95
CA VAL A 168 -2.72 -11.49 -12.65
C VAL A 168 -3.87 -12.49 -12.83
N MET A 169 -4.73 -12.30 -13.82
CA MET A 169 -5.90 -13.16 -14.05
C MET A 169 -5.56 -14.47 -14.78
N LYS A 170 -4.53 -14.48 -15.62
CA LYS A 170 -4.19 -15.61 -16.51
C LYS A 170 -2.90 -16.34 -16.12
N ASN A 171 -1.95 -15.63 -15.52
CA ASN A 171 -0.63 -16.12 -15.16
C ASN A 171 -0.20 -15.62 -13.76
N PRO A 172 -0.99 -15.86 -12.70
CA PRO A 172 -0.70 -15.34 -11.35
C PRO A 172 0.61 -15.88 -10.75
N GLU A 173 1.08 -17.05 -11.18
CA GLU A 173 2.30 -17.66 -10.63
C GLU A 173 3.59 -17.15 -11.32
N GLY A 174 3.50 -16.72 -12.58
CA GLY A 174 4.67 -16.36 -13.39
C GLY A 174 4.82 -14.86 -13.69
N CYS A 175 3.73 -14.09 -13.63
CA CYS A 175 3.75 -12.73 -14.17
C CYS A 175 4.72 -11.80 -13.44
N LEU A 176 4.91 -11.96 -12.12
CA LEU A 176 5.84 -11.13 -11.36
C LEU A 176 7.30 -11.31 -11.81
N GLU A 177 7.73 -12.55 -12.02
CA GLU A 177 9.08 -12.84 -12.49
C GLU A 177 9.32 -12.34 -13.91
N GLU A 178 8.28 -12.34 -14.75
CA GLU A 178 8.32 -11.70 -16.06
C GLU A 178 8.45 -10.19 -15.97
N TRP A 179 7.69 -9.53 -15.09
CA TRP A 179 7.75 -8.08 -14.92
C TRP A 179 9.12 -7.62 -14.40
N LYS A 180 9.74 -8.38 -13.48
CA LYS A 180 11.13 -8.14 -13.03
C LYS A 180 12.13 -8.16 -14.18
N GLN A 181 11.83 -8.91 -15.24
CA GLN A 181 12.64 -9.02 -16.45
C GLN A 181 12.16 -8.12 -17.60
N ASN A 182 11.31 -7.12 -17.29
CA ASN A 182 10.74 -6.17 -18.24
C ASN A 182 9.93 -6.83 -19.38
N ARG A 183 9.22 -7.92 -19.08
CA ARG A 183 8.28 -8.59 -19.99
C ARG A 183 6.83 -8.31 -19.59
N HIS A 184 5.87 -8.60 -20.48
CA HIS A 184 4.47 -8.27 -20.27
C HIS A 184 3.75 -9.11 -19.20
N GLY A 185 4.19 -10.33 -18.87
CA GLY A 185 3.60 -11.17 -17.82
C GLY A 185 2.33 -11.91 -18.22
N VAL A 186 1.85 -11.78 -19.47
CA VAL A 186 0.61 -12.41 -19.98
C VAL A 186 0.86 -13.66 -20.80
#